data_AF-A0A8H3L5K1-F1
#
_entry.id   AF-A0A8H3L5K1-F1
#
_cell.length_a   1.000
_cell.length_b   1.000
_cell.length_c   1.000
_cell.angle_alpha   90.00
_cell.angle_beta   90.00
_cell.angle_gamma   90.00
#
_symmetry.space_group_name_H-M   'P 1'
#
loop_
_entity.id
_entity.type
_entity.pdbx_description
1 polymer ?
#
loop_
_entity_poly.entity_id
_entity_poly.type
_entity_poly.pdbx_seq_one_letter_code
_entity_poly.pdbx_strand_id
1 'polypeptide(L)'
;MSASEKYPGQNVLISHIRKRKDKSSYHGFLNLHSDIVSATPISDWDHVNIDNLWAGQFLNEAKKLHVNLDEKVKSEQKGNALEPYWKKIIRKSKKSSLKQKQDDENLEPSPKTK
;
A
#
# COMPACT_ATOMS: atom_id res chain seq x y z
N MET A 1 16.84 9.27 15.59
CA MET A 1 15.42 9.48 15.92
C MET A 1 14.61 8.41 15.24
N SER A 2 14.02 7.50 16.01
CA SER A 2 13.14 6.46 15.49
C SER A 2 11.79 7.11 15.20
N ALA A 3 11.58 7.56 13.97
CA ALA A 3 10.23 7.95 13.56
C ALA A 3 9.37 6.68 13.57
N SER A 4 8.48 6.56 14.55
CA SER A 4 7.45 5.52 14.53
C SER A 4 6.65 5.68 13.25
N GLU A 5 6.65 4.66 12.39
CA GLU A 5 5.77 4.64 11.23
C GLU A 5 4.31 4.73 11.72
N LYS A 6 3.55 5.65 11.13
CA LYS A 6 2.11 5.80 11.40
C LYS A 6 1.28 4.76 10.65
N TYR A 7 1.83 4.24 9.55
CA TYR A 7 1.22 3.22 8.71
C TYR A 7 2.31 2.43 7.96
N PRO A 8 2.05 1.17 7.58
CA PRO A 8 3.01 0.35 6.86
C PRO A 8 3.53 1.04 5.59
N GLY A 9 4.84 1.17 5.46
CA GLY A 9 5.46 1.73 4.26
C GLY A 9 5.61 3.25 4.24
N GLN A 10 5.25 3.94 5.33
CA GLN A 10 5.41 5.40 5.43
C GLN A 10 6.86 5.85 5.18
N ASN A 11 7.86 5.18 5.77
CA ASN A 11 9.26 5.59 5.58
C ASN A 11 9.73 5.38 4.14
N VAL A 12 9.22 4.33 3.48
CA VAL A 12 9.54 4.05 2.07
C VAL A 12 8.93 5.13 1.17
N LEU A 13 7.69 5.52 1.44
CA LEU A 13 7.01 6.61 0.74
C LEU A 13 7.74 7.95 0.92
N ILE A 14 8.12 8.30 2.15
CA ILE A 14 8.92 9.50 2.45
C ILE A 14 10.26 9.45 1.72
N SER A 15 10.96 8.31 1.75
CA SER A 15 12.25 8.12 1.07
C SER A 15 12.14 8.28 -0.44
N HIS A 16 11.08 7.72 -1.04
CA HIS A 16 10.79 7.84 -2.46
C HIS A 16 10.62 9.31 -2.87
N ILE A 17 9.78 10.05 -2.14
CA ILE A 17 9.53 11.47 -2.40
C ILE A 17 10.79 12.30 -2.17
N ARG A 18 11.52 12.05 -1.09
CA ARG A 18 12.76 12.79 -0.79
C ARG A 18 13.82 12.62 -1.88
N LYS A 19 13.93 11.40 -2.44
CA LYS A 19 14.91 11.09 -3.49
C LYS A 19 14.53 11.71 -4.84
N ARG A 20 13.23 11.78 -5.17
CA ARG A 20 12.75 12.20 -6.49
C ARG A 20 12.16 13.61 -6.54
N LYS A 21 11.80 14.20 -5.40
CA LYS A 21 11.21 15.54 -5.24
C LYS A 21 10.01 15.76 -6.19
N ASP A 22 10.03 16.81 -6.99
CA ASP A 22 9.04 17.16 -8.02
C ASP A 22 8.88 16.09 -9.11
N LYS A 23 9.91 15.26 -9.32
CA LYS A 23 9.89 14.15 -10.28
C LYS A 23 9.23 12.90 -9.71
N SER A 24 8.86 12.89 -8.43
CA SER A 24 8.15 11.75 -7.82
C SER A 24 6.87 11.46 -8.59
N SER A 25 6.58 10.18 -8.81
CA SER A 25 5.38 9.71 -9.49
C SER A 25 4.67 8.76 -8.55
N TYR A 26 3.36 8.98 -8.37
CA TYR A 26 2.52 8.12 -7.54
C TYR A 26 2.38 6.74 -8.17
N HIS A 27 2.09 6.66 -9.46
CA HIS A 27 2.07 5.39 -10.20
C HIS A 27 3.45 4.70 -10.19
N GLY A 28 4.52 5.48 -10.31
CA GLY A 28 5.89 4.96 -10.19
C GLY A 28 6.20 4.39 -8.80
N PHE A 29 5.67 5.00 -7.74
CA PHE A 29 5.77 4.48 -6.38
C PHE A 29 5.00 3.17 -6.22
N LEU A 30 3.74 3.13 -6.65
CA LEU A 30 2.88 1.94 -6.60
C LEU A 30 3.53 0.74 -7.29
N ASN A 31 4.06 0.94 -8.50
CA ASN A 31 4.72 -0.14 -9.25
C ASN A 31 5.99 -0.65 -8.57
N LEU A 32 6.79 0.24 -7.97
CA LEU A 32 8.05 -0.12 -7.33
C LEU A 32 7.84 -0.84 -5.98
N HIS A 33 6.76 -0.51 -5.26
CA HIS A 33 6.51 -0.94 -3.89
C HIS A 33 5.18 -1.69 -3.74
N SER A 34 4.81 -2.47 -4.76
CA SER A 34 3.55 -3.22 -4.81
C SER A 34 3.39 -4.26 -3.69
N ASP A 35 4.51 -4.74 -3.15
CA ASP A 35 4.60 -5.63 -2.00
C ASP A 35 4.06 -4.97 -0.73
N ILE A 36 4.57 -3.78 -0.40
CA ILE A 36 4.15 -2.95 0.74
C ILE A 36 2.66 -2.60 0.63
N VAL A 37 2.27 -2.14 -0.56
CA VAL A 37 0.89 -1.77 -0.86
C VAL A 37 -0.05 -2.98 -0.68
N SER A 38 0.38 -4.18 -1.10
CA SER A 38 -0.41 -5.41 -0.96
C SER A 38 -0.51 -5.97 0.45
N ALA A 39 0.43 -5.63 1.33
CA ALA A 39 0.41 -6.02 2.73
C ALA A 39 -0.54 -5.19 3.59
N THR A 40 -1.12 -4.12 3.02
CA THR A 40 -2.07 -3.27 3.75
C THR A 40 -3.38 -4.05 3.98
N PRO A 41 -3.95 -4.04 5.19
CA PRO A 41 -5.20 -4.73 5.49
C PRO A 41 -6.38 -3.92 4.96
N ILE A 42 -6.72 -4.14 3.69
CA ILE A 42 -7.77 -3.40 2.95
C ILE A 42 -8.82 -4.37 2.36
N SER A 43 -9.06 -5.50 3.02
CA SER A 43 -9.85 -6.63 2.50
C SER A 43 -11.24 -6.25 2.00
N ASP A 44 -11.83 -5.20 2.59
CA ASP A 44 -13.22 -4.81 2.41
C ASP A 44 -13.36 -3.52 1.57
N TRP A 45 -12.25 -2.92 1.17
CA TRP A 45 -12.26 -1.66 0.42
C TRP A 45 -12.29 -1.92 -1.08
N ASP A 46 -13.03 -1.10 -1.81
CA ASP A 46 -12.98 -1.08 -3.26
C ASP A 46 -11.69 -0.41 -3.77
N HIS A 47 -11.42 -0.55 -5.07
CA HIS A 47 -10.23 0.01 -5.69
C HIS A 47 -10.14 1.54 -5.57
N VAL A 48 -11.28 2.24 -5.54
CA VAL A 48 -11.33 3.70 -5.46
C VAL A 48 -10.92 4.19 -4.08
N ASN A 49 -11.42 3.54 -3.02
CA ASN A 49 -11.07 3.88 -1.65
C ASN A 49 -9.59 3.63 -1.36
N ILE A 50 -9.05 2.51 -1.86
CA ILE A 50 -7.62 2.21 -1.71
C ILE A 50 -6.77 3.23 -2.47
N ASP A 51 -7.15 3.58 -3.69
CA ASP A 51 -6.42 4.58 -4.48
C ASP A 51 -6.41 5.95 -3.79
N ASN A 52 -7.57 6.40 -3.31
CA ASN A 52 -7.71 7.67 -2.60
C ASN A 52 -6.89 7.71 -1.29
N LEU A 53 -6.83 6.58 -0.56
CA LEU A 53 -6.02 6.47 0.64
C LEU A 53 -4.53 6.66 0.33
N TRP A 54 -4.01 5.88 -0.63
CA TRP A 54 -2.60 5.92 -0.98
C TRP A 54 -2.20 7.23 -1.64
N ALA A 55 -3.05 7.80 -2.51
CA ALA A 55 -2.85 9.13 -3.07
C ALA A 55 -2.85 10.21 -1.98
N GLY A 56 -3.77 10.12 -1.01
CA GLY A 56 -3.85 11.03 0.13
C GLY A 56 -2.61 10.97 1.02
N GLN A 57 -2.12 9.76 1.33
CA GLN A 57 -0.87 9.55 2.07
C GLN A 57 0.32 10.13 1.30
N PHE A 58 0.41 9.85 0.00
CA PHE A 58 1.47 10.35 -0.87
C PHE A 58 1.53 11.88 -0.90
N LEU A 59 0.37 12.53 -1.10
CA LEU A 59 0.27 13.99 -1.10
C LEU A 59 0.54 14.60 0.28
N ASN A 60 0.10 13.96 1.36
CA ASN A 60 0.35 14.46 2.72
C ASN A 60 1.84 14.45 3.05
N GLU A 61 2.56 13.37 2.75
CA GLU A 61 4.01 13.33 2.96
C GLU A 61 4.76 14.28 2.00
N ALA A 62 4.30 14.43 0.75
CA ALA A 62 4.85 15.41 -0.17
C ALA A 62 4.72 16.85 0.37
N LYS A 63 3.55 17.20 0.90
CA LYS A 63 3.29 18.51 1.53
C LYS A 63 4.19 18.77 2.73
N LYS A 64 4.40 17.76 3.60
CA LYS A 64 5.35 17.87 4.72
C LYS A 64 6.80 18.05 4.27
N LEU A 65 7.15 17.56 3.08
CA LEU A 65 8.46 17.73 2.45
C LEU A 65 8.53 18.99 1.57
N HIS A 66 7.51 19.85 1.59
CA HIS A 66 7.39 21.04 0.74
C HIS A 66 7.48 20.77 -0.77
N VAL A 67 6.98 19.61 -1.21
CA VAL A 67 6.89 19.22 -2.63
C VAL A 67 5.43 19.29 -3.07
N ASN A 68 5.12 20.11 -4.09
CA ASN A 68 3.79 20.16 -4.68
C ASN A 68 3.64 19.09 -5.77
N LEU A 69 2.81 18.09 -5.51
CA LEU A 69 2.50 17.00 -6.44
C LEU A 69 0.99 16.88 -6.73
N ASP A 70 0.15 17.81 -6.23
CA ASP A 70 -1.30 17.70 -6.29
C ASP A 70 -1.82 17.55 -7.73
N GLU A 71 -1.35 18.37 -8.67
CA GLU A 71 -1.77 18.28 -10.08
C GLU A 71 -1.29 17.00 -10.76
N LYS A 72 -0.07 16.57 -10.41
CA LYS A 72 0.54 15.37 -10.98
C LYS A 72 -0.16 14.09 -10.50
N VAL A 73 -0.45 13.99 -9.21
CA VAL A 73 -1.20 12.85 -8.69
C VAL A 73 -2.60 12.81 -9.29
N LYS A 74 -3.28 13.96 -9.39
CA LYS A 74 -4.59 14.04 -10.05
C LYS A 74 -4.54 13.60 -11.51
N SER A 75 -3.49 13.94 -12.26
CA SER A 75 -3.35 13.48 -13.65
C SER A 75 -3.03 11.99 -13.75
N GLU A 76 -2.22 11.45 -12.83
CA GLU A 76 -1.89 10.02 -12.78
C GLU A 76 -3.09 9.15 -12.33
N GLN A 77 -4.01 9.68 -11.53
CA GLN A 77 -5.26 9.00 -11.14
C GLN A 77 -6.33 9.06 -12.24
N LYS A 78 -6.27 10.05 -13.15
CA LYS A 78 -7.25 10.19 -14.24
C LYS A 78 -7.12 9.03 -15.23
N GLY A 79 -8.27 8.44 -15.58
CA GLY A 79 -8.38 7.46 -16.68
C GLY A 79 -8.45 6.00 -16.27
N ASN A 80 -8.79 5.68 -15.01
CA ASN A 80 -8.95 4.31 -14.50
C ASN A 80 -7.77 3.35 -14.75
N ALA A 81 -6.60 3.85 -15.16
CA ALA A 81 -5.43 3.03 -15.48
C ALA A 81 -4.95 2.23 -14.25
N LEU A 82 -5.27 2.71 -13.04
CA LEU A 82 -4.97 2.07 -11.77
C LEU A 82 -6.02 1.03 -11.33
N GLU A 83 -7.19 0.97 -11.96
CA GLU A 83 -8.23 0.01 -11.59
C GLU A 83 -7.77 -1.46 -11.75
N PRO A 84 -7.14 -1.88 -12.86
CA PRO A 84 -6.59 -3.23 -12.98
C PRO A 84 -5.48 -3.52 -11.96
N TYR A 85 -4.65 -2.51 -11.65
CA TYR A 85 -3.61 -2.59 -10.63
C TYR A 85 -4.22 -2.89 -9.26
N TRP A 86 -5.21 -2.10 -8.84
CA TRP A 86 -5.86 -2.26 -7.53
C TRP A 86 -6.64 -3.57 -7.42
N LYS A 87 -7.35 -4.00 -8.47
CA LYS A 87 -7.99 -5.33 -8.49
C LYS A 87 -6.97 -6.45 -8.27
N LYS A 88 -5.78 -6.35 -8.86
CA LYS A 88 -4.69 -7.33 -8.67
C LYS A 88 -4.18 -7.31 -7.22
N ILE A 89 -4.01 -6.12 -6.62
CA ILE A 89 -3.58 -5.96 -5.23
C ILE A 89 -4.61 -6.55 -4.26
N ILE A 90 -5.89 -6.21 -4.40
CA ILE A 90 -6.98 -6.75 -3.57
C ILE A 90 -7.01 -8.28 -3.65
N ARG A 91 -6.89 -8.84 -4.86
CA ARG A 91 -6.86 -10.29 -5.06
C ARG A 91 -5.66 -10.96 -4.39
N LYS A 92 -4.49 -10.32 -4.40
CA LYS A 92 -3.29 -10.82 -3.70
C LYS A 92 -3.50 -10.80 -2.19
N SER A 93 -3.97 -9.68 -1.65
CA SER A 93 -4.24 -9.50 -0.22
C SER A 93 -5.24 -10.53 0.31
N LYS A 94 -6.35 -10.78 -0.40
CA LYS A 94 -7.32 -11.83 -0.04
C LYS A 94 -6.72 -13.24 -0.02
N LYS A 95 -5.84 -13.55 -0.98
CA LYS A 95 -5.16 -14.86 -1.04
C LYS A 95 -4.17 -15.07 0.10
N SER A 96 -3.42 -14.04 0.50
CA SER A 96 -2.53 -14.13 1.66
C SER A 96 -3.31 -14.32 2.96
N SER A 97 -4.43 -13.61 3.14
CA SER A 97 -5.28 -13.78 4.33
C SER A 97 -5.93 -15.16 4.41
N LEU A 98 -6.26 -15.79 3.28
CA LEU A 98 -6.80 -17.15 3.24
C LEU A 98 -5.75 -18.21 3.60
N LYS A 99 -4.50 -18.03 3.16
CA LYS A 99 -3.41 -18.97 3.49
C LYS A 99 -3.07 -18.96 4.98
N GLN A 100 -2.96 -17.78 5.60
CA GLN A 100 -2.73 -17.69 7.05
C GLN A 100 -3.81 -18.43 7.86
N LYS A 101 -5.08 -18.35 7.45
CA LYS A 101 -6.16 -19.05 8.15
C LYS A 101 -6.06 -20.58 8.03
N GLN A 102 -5.57 -21.11 6.91
CA GLN A 102 -5.35 -22.56 6.77
C GLN A 102 -4.11 -23.04 7.53
N ASP A 103 -3.07 -22.21 7.63
CA ASP A 103 -1.86 -22.54 8.37
C ASP A 103 -2.11 -22.53 9.90
N ASP A 104 -2.96 -21.62 10.40
CA ASP A 104 -3.38 -21.56 11.81
C ASP A 104 -4.30 -22.74 12.20
N GLU A 105 -5.12 -23.25 11.27
CA GLU A 105 -6.05 -24.37 11.52
C GLU A 105 -5.39 -25.76 11.40
N ASN A 106 -4.21 -25.85 10.75
CA ASN A 106 -3.46 -27.11 10.58
C ASN A 106 -2.42 -27.38 11.68
N LEU A 107 -2.40 -26.57 12.75
CA LEU A 107 -1.67 -26.88 13.97
C LEU A 107 -2.51 -27.88 14.80
N GLU A 108 -2.43 -29.17 14.44
CA GLU A 108 -3.00 -30.26 15.24
C GLU A 108 -2.54 -30.17 16.72
N PRO A 109 -3.44 -30.33 17.70
CA PRO A 109 -3.04 -30.54 19.08
C PRO A 109 -2.33 -31.89 19.21
N SER A 110 -1.06 -31.86 19.60
CA SER A 110 -0.28 -33.07 19.89
C SER A 110 -1.03 -34.02 20.84
N PRO A 111 -1.01 -35.35 20.62
CA PRO A 111 -1.67 -36.28 21.51
C PRO A 111 -0.93 -36.27 22.86
N LYS A 112 -1.62 -35.78 23.89
CA LYS A 112 -1.12 -35.91 25.27
C LYS A 112 -1.34 -37.34 25.72
N THR A 113 -0.28 -38.14 25.62
CA THR A 113 -0.13 -39.42 26.30
C THR A 113 -0.03 -39.18 27.81
N LYS A 114 -1.00 -39.63 28.59
CA LYS A 114 -0.75 -40.24 29.91
C LYS A 114 -1.94 -41.06 30.38
#